data_AF-A0A8T4D9M0-F1
#
_entry.id   AF-A0A8T4D9M0-F1
#
_cell.length_a   1.000
_cell.length_b   1.000
_cell.length_c   1.000
_cell.angle_alpha   90.00
_cell.angle_beta   90.00
_cell.angle_gamma   90.00
#
_symmetry.space_group_name_H-M   'P 1'
#
loop_
_entity.id
_entity.type
_entity.pdbx_description
1 polymer ?
#
loop_
_entity_poly.entity_id
_entity_poly.type
_entity_poly.pdbx_seq_one_letter_code
_entity_poly.pdbx_strand_id
1 'polypeptide(L)'
;MSKQRLCVLALVAFSCTFLLIAGGIASAQQDVLRLDEDASYVLNLETGSKQTYVGFLNSRQYEGARLEFDIYVSKTGNPILDTYVLELRTNLDNPEWKVGDDIYHAANVLVWKGAEAHEALVPTIVLSGDVPKPIKKITEPGFEAYDIYGIGEGEVYVELTVGTTRDGTTLETIIQKLEPAMTFFSTTEKIQDAQSEIEQNLEEAQGKIGETDLEEDIRRLAEEGHPGWASVLSEHYNELSVQAEPPPLMLYAMLSILLGLVLGAAFVYFYLSRGAGKGVDVSQISAELNDTSGRLEEKSSSLNTLSTKFARSEDEEKRNVARELIKIRAGLSEISNDIRTIADKIKGSR
;
A
#
# COMPACT_ATOMS: atom_id res chain seq x y z
N MET A 1 23.26 -26.87 -53.05
CA MET A 1 22.48 -27.30 -51.86
C MET A 1 21.60 -28.49 -52.23
N SER A 2 21.52 -29.53 -51.38
CA SER A 2 20.61 -30.65 -51.65
C SER A 2 19.14 -30.22 -51.50
N LYS A 3 18.23 -30.83 -52.26
CA LYS A 3 16.79 -30.53 -52.23
C LYS A 3 16.19 -30.63 -50.81
N GLN A 4 16.75 -31.50 -49.97
CA GLN A 4 16.37 -31.64 -48.57
C GLN A 4 16.71 -30.40 -47.73
N ARG A 5 17.89 -29.79 -47.91
CA ARG A 5 18.26 -28.56 -47.19
C ARG A 5 17.40 -27.36 -47.60
N LEU A 6 16.97 -27.31 -48.86
CA LEU A 6 16.07 -26.26 -49.34
C LEU A 6 14.66 -26.38 -48.75
N CYS A 7 14.14 -27.60 -48.62
CA CYS A 7 12.84 -27.86 -47.96
C CYS A 7 12.88 -27.49 -46.48
N VAL A 8 13.94 -27.83 -45.75
CA VAL A 8 14.05 -27.50 -44.33
C VAL A 8 14.12 -25.98 -44.12
N LEU A 9 14.89 -25.27 -44.95
CA LEU A 9 14.97 -23.80 -44.89
C LEU A 9 13.64 -23.13 -45.25
N ALA A 10 12.91 -23.64 -46.25
CA ALA A 10 11.59 -23.13 -46.59
C ALA A 10 10.57 -23.37 -45.46
N LEU A 11 10.64 -24.51 -44.79
CA LEU A 11 9.72 -24.86 -43.69
C LEU A 11 9.99 -24.03 -42.44
N VAL A 12 11.27 -23.73 -42.16
CA VAL A 12 11.68 -22.81 -41.07
C VAL A 12 11.30 -21.36 -41.39
N ALA A 13 11.45 -20.93 -42.64
CA ALA A 13 11.02 -19.59 -43.05
C ALA A 13 9.49 -19.45 -42.98
N PHE A 14 8.75 -20.50 -43.36
CA PHE A 14 7.28 -20.53 -43.29
C PHE A 14 6.79 -20.56 -41.84
N SER A 15 7.43 -21.33 -40.95
CA SER A 15 7.07 -21.34 -39.52
C SER A 15 7.41 -20.02 -38.82
N CYS A 16 8.52 -19.37 -39.17
CA CYS A 16 8.86 -18.04 -38.64
C CYS A 16 7.89 -16.95 -39.15
N THR A 17 7.46 -17.00 -40.41
CA THR A 17 6.45 -16.05 -40.92
C THR A 17 5.06 -16.34 -40.35
N PHE A 18 4.69 -17.60 -40.10
CA PHE A 18 3.43 -17.95 -39.44
C PHE A 18 3.41 -17.53 -37.97
N LEU A 19 4.54 -17.61 -37.25
CA LEU A 19 4.68 -17.09 -35.88
C LEU A 19 4.60 -15.55 -35.83
N LEU A 20 5.14 -14.85 -36.83
CA LEU A 20 5.02 -13.39 -36.94
C LEU A 20 3.58 -12.93 -37.27
N ILE A 21 2.82 -13.73 -38.02
CA ILE A 21 1.41 -13.46 -38.31
C ILE A 21 0.52 -13.86 -37.13
N ALA A 22 0.83 -14.94 -36.42
CA ALA A 22 0.10 -15.40 -35.23
C ALA A 22 0.34 -14.53 -33.98
N GLY A 23 1.51 -13.88 -33.88
CA GLY A 23 1.80 -12.89 -32.83
C GLY A 23 1.22 -11.50 -33.07
N GLY A 24 0.57 -11.28 -34.23
CA GLY A 24 0.04 -10.00 -34.68
C GLY A 24 -1.48 -9.86 -34.64
N ILE A 25 -2.19 -10.79 -34.00
CA ILE A 25 -3.61 -10.63 -33.67
C ILE A 25 -3.72 -10.42 -32.15
N ALA A 26 -3.06 -9.38 -31.64
CA ALA A 26 -3.73 -8.61 -30.61
C ALA A 26 -5.02 -8.15 -31.29
N SER A 27 -6.17 -8.69 -30.90
CA SER A 27 -7.45 -8.09 -31.27
C SER A 27 -7.31 -6.62 -30.94
N ALA A 28 -7.23 -5.76 -31.95
CA ALA A 28 -7.41 -4.33 -31.76
C ALA A 28 -8.86 -4.21 -31.27
N GLN A 29 -9.02 -4.31 -29.96
CA GLN A 29 -10.28 -4.14 -29.29
C GLN A 29 -10.65 -2.69 -29.56
N GLN A 30 -11.59 -2.52 -30.47
CA GLN A 30 -12.01 -1.20 -30.91
C GLN A 30 -12.82 -0.61 -29.76
N ASP A 31 -12.20 0.31 -29.03
CA ASP A 31 -12.83 1.09 -27.96
C ASP A 31 -14.16 1.66 -28.46
N VAL A 32 -15.26 1.41 -27.75
CA VAL A 32 -16.60 1.89 -28.14
C VAL A 32 -16.96 3.20 -27.46
N LEU A 33 -16.40 3.43 -26.27
CA LEU A 33 -16.53 4.65 -25.50
C LEU A 33 -15.17 5.28 -25.27
N ARG A 34 -15.14 6.59 -25.05
CA ARG A 34 -13.95 7.34 -24.70
C ARG A 34 -14.26 8.37 -23.63
N LEU A 35 -13.48 8.37 -22.57
CA LEU A 35 -13.51 9.40 -21.54
C LEU A 35 -13.01 10.73 -22.13
N ASP A 36 -13.75 11.81 -21.86
CA ASP A 36 -13.32 13.17 -22.17
C ASP A 36 -12.62 13.77 -20.94
N GLU A 37 -11.29 13.62 -20.89
CA GLU A 37 -10.45 14.09 -19.78
C GLU A 37 -10.46 15.62 -19.63
N ASP A 38 -10.64 16.35 -20.73
CA ASP A 38 -10.62 17.82 -20.75
C ASP A 38 -11.93 18.39 -20.20
N ALA A 39 -13.06 17.71 -20.46
CA ALA A 39 -14.36 18.08 -19.94
C ALA A 39 -14.59 17.57 -18.51
N SER A 40 -14.00 16.43 -18.13
CA SER A 40 -14.21 15.79 -16.83
C SER A 40 -13.45 16.49 -15.70
N TYR A 41 -14.07 16.57 -14.53
CA TYR A 41 -13.50 17.26 -13.37
C TYR A 41 -14.00 16.70 -12.05
N VAL A 42 -13.30 17.04 -10.97
CA VAL A 42 -13.65 16.68 -9.60
C VAL A 42 -13.86 17.94 -8.77
N LEU A 43 -14.95 17.98 -8.02
CA LEU A 43 -15.29 19.00 -7.04
C LEU A 43 -15.10 18.43 -5.64
N ASN A 44 -14.36 19.14 -4.80
CA ASN A 44 -14.43 18.93 -3.36
C ASN A 44 -15.62 19.75 -2.85
N LEU A 45 -16.64 19.07 -2.33
CA LEU A 45 -17.88 19.72 -1.89
C LEU A 45 -17.72 20.50 -0.58
N GLU A 46 -16.67 20.23 0.19
CA GLU A 46 -16.38 20.94 1.44
C GLU A 46 -15.67 22.27 1.18
N THR A 47 -14.67 22.25 0.30
CA THR A 47 -13.84 23.43 0.01
C THR A 47 -14.35 24.24 -1.18
N GLY A 48 -15.19 23.63 -2.03
CA GLY A 48 -15.62 24.18 -3.32
C GLY A 48 -14.52 24.18 -4.38
N SER A 49 -13.38 23.54 -4.13
CA SER A 49 -12.26 23.51 -5.08
C SER A 49 -12.59 22.58 -6.26
N LYS A 50 -12.33 23.08 -7.48
CA LYS A 50 -12.47 22.32 -8.72
C LYS A 50 -11.11 21.94 -9.27
N GLN A 51 -10.92 20.67 -9.60
CA GLN A 51 -9.71 20.15 -10.24
C GLN A 51 -10.07 19.40 -11.52
N THR A 52 -9.20 19.45 -12.53
CA THR A 52 -9.39 18.67 -13.76
C THR A 52 -9.18 17.19 -13.48
N TYR A 53 -9.74 16.33 -14.33
CA TYR A 53 -9.57 14.88 -14.21
C TYR A 53 -8.09 14.48 -14.10
N VAL A 54 -7.25 14.99 -15.02
CA VAL A 54 -5.80 14.73 -15.04
C VAL A 54 -5.09 15.25 -13.79
N GLY A 55 -5.49 16.42 -13.28
CA GLY A 55 -4.89 17.00 -12.08
C GLY A 55 -5.23 16.25 -10.79
N PHE A 56 -6.34 15.51 -10.80
CA PHE A 56 -6.80 14.73 -9.65
C PHE A 56 -6.15 13.35 -9.54
N LEU A 57 -5.66 12.81 -10.67
CA LEU A 57 -4.96 11.52 -10.69
C LEU A 57 -3.77 11.52 -9.73
N ASN A 58 -3.68 10.45 -8.92
CA ASN A 58 -2.65 10.26 -7.90
C ASN A 58 -2.58 11.38 -6.85
N SER A 59 -3.62 12.22 -6.74
CA SER A 59 -3.69 13.22 -5.69
C SER A 59 -3.97 12.56 -4.33
N ARG A 60 -3.64 13.27 -3.25
CA ARG A 60 -3.96 12.85 -1.88
C ARG A 60 -5.19 13.59 -1.39
N GLN A 61 -6.17 12.85 -0.88
CA GLN A 61 -7.42 13.39 -0.37
C GLN A 61 -7.61 12.93 1.08
N TYR A 62 -8.09 13.83 1.93
CA TYR A 62 -8.27 13.53 3.34
C TYR A 62 -9.53 12.67 3.58
N GLU A 63 -9.40 11.69 4.48
CA GLU A 63 -10.50 10.88 5.00
C GLU A 63 -11.72 11.75 5.34
N GLY A 64 -12.90 11.33 4.90
CA GLY A 64 -14.17 11.98 5.20
C GLY A 64 -14.53 13.14 4.28
N ALA A 65 -13.58 13.67 3.48
CA ALA A 65 -13.89 14.71 2.52
C ALA A 65 -14.91 14.21 1.47
N ARG A 66 -15.96 14.98 1.20
CA ARG A 66 -16.95 14.62 0.18
C ARG A 66 -16.56 15.14 -1.19
N LEU A 67 -16.48 14.24 -2.16
CA LEU A 67 -16.07 14.51 -3.54
C LEU A 67 -17.23 14.27 -4.51
N GLU A 68 -17.31 15.08 -5.56
CA GLU A 68 -18.21 14.91 -6.69
C GLU A 68 -17.37 14.84 -7.99
N PHE A 69 -17.54 13.77 -8.76
CA PHE A 69 -16.85 13.51 -10.01
C PHE A 69 -17.85 13.71 -11.15
N ASP A 70 -17.63 14.72 -11.99
CA ASP A 70 -18.37 14.93 -13.23
C ASP A 70 -17.61 14.26 -14.37
N ILE A 71 -18.16 13.15 -14.86
CA ILE A 71 -17.51 12.24 -15.81
C ILE A 71 -18.22 12.33 -17.17
N TYR A 72 -17.50 12.81 -18.18
CA TYR A 72 -18.01 12.94 -19.54
C TYR A 72 -17.45 11.84 -20.42
N VAL A 73 -18.34 11.15 -21.13
CA VAL A 73 -18.00 10.02 -22.00
C VAL A 73 -18.62 10.23 -23.38
N SER A 74 -17.87 9.91 -24.42
CA SER A 74 -18.29 10.04 -25.82
C SER A 74 -18.18 8.70 -26.55
N LYS A 75 -18.97 8.51 -27.60
CA LYS A 75 -18.85 7.35 -28.49
C LYS A 75 -17.70 7.56 -29.46
N THR A 76 -16.91 6.52 -29.71
CA THR A 76 -15.79 6.56 -30.66
C THR A 76 -16.22 6.42 -32.12
N GLY A 77 -17.46 5.99 -32.37
CA GLY A 77 -18.00 5.68 -33.69
C GLY A 77 -17.86 4.20 -34.09
N ASN A 78 -17.25 3.37 -33.24
CA ASN A 78 -17.20 1.93 -33.44
C ASN A 78 -18.58 1.27 -33.16
N PRO A 79 -18.90 0.13 -33.79
CA PRO A 79 -20.17 -0.56 -33.56
C PRO A 79 -20.35 -0.96 -32.10
N ILE A 80 -21.51 -0.65 -31.53
CA ILE A 80 -21.92 -1.04 -30.18
C ILE A 80 -22.96 -2.14 -30.33
N LEU A 81 -22.75 -3.29 -29.70
CA LEU A 81 -23.73 -4.38 -29.70
C LEU A 81 -24.76 -4.15 -28.59
N ASP A 82 -26.03 -4.48 -28.85
CA ASP A 82 -27.14 -4.35 -27.90
C ASP A 82 -26.90 -5.05 -26.56
N THR A 83 -26.03 -6.05 -26.55
CA THR A 83 -25.64 -6.82 -25.36
C THR A 83 -24.63 -6.10 -24.46
N TYR A 84 -24.10 -4.96 -24.91
CA TYR A 84 -23.11 -4.19 -24.15
C TYR A 84 -23.78 -3.42 -23.01
N VAL A 85 -23.05 -3.28 -21.92
CA VAL A 85 -23.43 -2.51 -20.75
C VAL A 85 -22.22 -1.72 -20.26
N LEU A 86 -22.49 -0.62 -19.55
CA LEU A 86 -21.46 0.16 -18.86
C LEU A 86 -21.53 -0.13 -17.36
N GLU A 87 -20.46 -0.64 -16.79
CA GLU A 87 -20.26 -0.79 -15.36
C GLU A 87 -19.58 0.46 -14.79
N LEU A 88 -20.18 0.99 -13.74
CA LEU A 88 -19.67 2.08 -12.92
C LEU A 88 -19.23 1.49 -11.59
N ARG A 89 -17.97 1.69 -11.19
CA ARG A 89 -17.42 1.07 -9.99
C ARG A 89 -16.57 2.05 -9.19
N THR A 90 -16.70 2.01 -7.87
CA THR A 90 -15.88 2.79 -6.94
C THR A 90 -15.73 2.09 -5.59
N ASN A 91 -14.74 2.48 -4.81
CA ASN A 91 -14.57 2.13 -3.40
C ASN A 91 -14.66 3.34 -2.46
N LEU A 92 -15.25 4.46 -2.90
CA LEU A 92 -15.68 5.56 -2.02
C LEU A 92 -16.70 5.05 -0.99
N ASP A 93 -16.71 5.69 0.18
CA ASP A 93 -17.75 5.47 1.17
C ASP A 93 -19.03 6.23 0.76
N ASN A 94 -20.19 5.63 1.04
CA ASN A 94 -21.51 6.18 0.69
C ASN A 94 -21.66 6.68 -0.76
N PRO A 95 -21.30 5.87 -1.78
CA PRO A 95 -21.30 6.32 -3.17
C PRO A 95 -22.73 6.51 -3.69
N GLU A 96 -22.94 7.63 -4.39
CA GLU A 96 -24.15 7.96 -5.13
C GLU A 96 -23.79 8.24 -6.59
N TRP A 97 -24.33 7.44 -7.50
CA TRP A 97 -24.20 7.64 -8.94
C TRP A 97 -25.46 8.27 -9.49
N LYS A 98 -25.33 9.39 -10.20
CA LYS A 98 -26.39 9.99 -11.00
C LYS A 98 -26.06 9.81 -12.48
N VAL A 99 -26.93 9.13 -13.21
CA VAL A 99 -26.76 8.83 -14.63
C VAL A 99 -28.01 9.31 -15.38
N GLY A 100 -27.91 10.47 -16.03
CA GLY A 100 -29.09 11.17 -16.53
C GLY A 100 -30.05 11.53 -15.39
N ASP A 101 -31.26 10.96 -15.41
CA ASP A 101 -32.30 11.18 -14.39
C ASP A 101 -32.32 10.11 -13.28
N ASP A 102 -31.56 9.02 -13.45
CA ASP A 102 -31.52 7.90 -12.51
C ASP A 102 -30.45 8.11 -11.43
N ILE A 103 -30.76 7.68 -10.19
CA ILE A 103 -29.86 7.77 -9.03
C ILE A 103 -29.68 6.38 -8.40
N TYR A 104 -28.43 5.99 -8.15
CA TYR A 104 -28.05 4.70 -7.59
C TYR A 104 -27.15 4.87 -6.37
N HIS A 105 -27.37 4.06 -5.33
CA HIS A 105 -26.62 4.12 -4.07
C HIS A 105 -25.85 2.81 -3.87
N ALA A 106 -24.83 2.58 -4.69
CA ALA A 106 -24.04 1.34 -4.66
C ALA A 106 -22.63 1.57 -5.19
N ALA A 107 -21.67 0.78 -4.67
CA ALA A 107 -20.28 0.78 -5.12
C ALA A 107 -20.11 0.25 -6.56
N ASN A 108 -21.07 -0.52 -7.07
CA ASN A 108 -21.09 -1.04 -8.42
C ASN A 108 -22.50 -0.92 -9.01
N VAL A 109 -22.61 -0.37 -10.22
CA VAL A 109 -23.87 -0.24 -10.96
C VAL A 109 -23.65 -0.56 -12.43
N LEU A 110 -24.55 -1.35 -13.03
CA LEU A 110 -24.61 -1.54 -14.48
C LEU A 110 -25.68 -0.62 -15.10
N VAL A 111 -25.26 0.24 -16.03
CA VAL A 111 -26.09 1.21 -16.75
C VAL A 111 -25.92 1.08 -18.27
N TRP A 112 -26.60 1.94 -19.03
CA TRP A 112 -26.47 2.07 -20.50
C TRP A 112 -26.65 0.73 -21.23
N LYS A 113 -27.84 0.12 -21.05
CA LYS A 113 -28.17 -1.24 -21.51
C LYS A 113 -29.15 -1.21 -22.68
N GLY A 114 -28.88 -2.03 -23.70
CA GLY A 114 -29.80 -2.28 -24.82
C GLY A 114 -29.76 -1.23 -25.93
N ALA A 115 -30.33 -1.62 -27.08
CA ALA A 115 -30.27 -0.87 -28.33
C ALA A 115 -30.72 0.60 -28.20
N GLU A 116 -31.82 0.87 -27.49
CA GLU A 116 -32.35 2.23 -27.34
C GLU A 116 -31.35 3.17 -26.63
N ALA A 117 -30.73 2.69 -25.54
CA ALA A 117 -29.68 3.44 -24.84
C ALA A 117 -28.43 3.61 -25.70
N HIS A 118 -28.09 2.59 -26.51
CA HIS A 118 -26.93 2.61 -27.39
C HIS A 118 -27.11 3.49 -28.62
N GLU A 119 -28.34 3.80 -29.03
CA GLU A 119 -28.64 4.79 -30.08
C GLU A 119 -28.61 6.22 -29.52
N ALA A 120 -29.10 6.44 -28.30
CA ALA A 120 -29.11 7.73 -27.63
C ALA A 120 -27.70 8.27 -27.30
N LEU A 121 -27.60 9.56 -26.98
CA LEU A 121 -26.35 10.12 -26.44
C LEU A 121 -25.98 9.44 -25.13
N VAL A 122 -24.68 9.30 -24.86
CA VAL A 122 -24.21 8.76 -23.57
C VAL A 122 -24.64 9.75 -22.48
N PRO A 123 -25.37 9.29 -21.44
CA PRO A 123 -25.80 10.17 -20.36
C PRO A 123 -24.61 10.75 -19.61
N THR A 124 -24.79 11.96 -19.05
CA THR A 124 -23.83 12.51 -18.09
C THR A 124 -23.79 11.61 -16.85
N ILE A 125 -22.57 11.30 -16.38
CA ILE A 125 -22.33 10.47 -15.21
C ILE A 125 -21.74 11.36 -14.12
N VAL A 126 -22.40 11.41 -12.97
CA VAL A 126 -21.91 12.11 -11.78
C VAL A 126 -21.80 11.12 -10.64
N LEU A 127 -20.65 11.05 -9.98
CA LEU A 127 -20.44 10.26 -8.76
C LEU A 127 -20.21 11.19 -7.59
N SER A 128 -20.97 11.04 -6.51
CA SER A 128 -20.68 11.66 -5.22
C SER A 128 -20.32 10.60 -4.19
N GLY A 129 -19.35 10.86 -3.31
CA GLY A 129 -18.99 9.95 -2.23
C GLY A 129 -17.99 10.56 -1.25
N ASP A 130 -17.84 9.90 -0.11
CA ASP A 130 -16.94 10.32 0.95
C ASP A 130 -15.61 9.56 0.80
N VAL A 131 -14.47 10.26 0.97
CA VAL A 131 -13.15 9.63 0.92
C VAL A 131 -13.04 8.62 2.06
N PRO A 132 -12.74 7.34 1.77
CA PRO A 132 -12.72 6.30 2.78
C PRO A 132 -11.53 6.45 3.72
N LYS A 133 -11.53 5.66 4.80
CA LYS A 133 -10.40 5.60 5.72
C LYS A 133 -9.14 5.06 5.02
N PRO A 134 -7.95 5.61 5.30
CA PRO A 134 -6.68 5.14 4.76
C PRO A 134 -6.23 3.86 5.47
N ILE A 135 -6.95 2.77 5.20
CA ILE A 135 -6.69 1.44 5.73
C ILE A 135 -6.30 0.56 4.56
N LYS A 136 -5.11 -0.03 4.61
CA LYS A 136 -4.61 -0.98 3.60
C LYS A 136 -4.40 -2.36 4.20
N LYS A 137 -4.52 -3.38 3.36
CA LYS A 137 -4.15 -4.74 3.73
C LYS A 137 -2.63 -4.83 3.81
N ILE A 138 -2.13 -5.51 4.84
CA ILE A 138 -0.70 -5.69 5.12
C ILE A 138 -0.37 -7.17 5.02
N THR A 139 0.82 -7.47 4.52
CA THR A 139 1.38 -8.82 4.55
C THR A 139 2.47 -8.84 5.62
N GLU A 140 2.29 -9.63 6.67
CA GLU A 140 3.32 -9.84 7.70
C GLU A 140 3.97 -11.21 7.48
N PRO A 141 5.31 -11.27 7.32
CA PRO A 141 6.05 -12.53 7.19
C PRO A 141 5.75 -13.52 8.32
N GLY A 142 5.38 -14.75 7.98
CA GLY A 142 5.00 -15.80 8.93
C GLY A 142 3.54 -15.75 9.39
N PHE A 143 2.77 -14.75 8.97
CA PHE A 143 1.35 -14.59 9.25
C PHE A 143 0.50 -14.43 7.97
N GLU A 144 0.99 -14.93 6.83
CA GLU A 144 0.35 -14.81 5.52
C GLU A 144 -1.05 -15.45 5.46
N ALA A 145 -1.37 -16.32 6.42
CA ALA A 145 -2.68 -16.94 6.56
C ALA A 145 -3.76 -16.00 7.14
N TYR A 146 -3.38 -14.82 7.64
CA TYR A 146 -4.28 -13.86 8.29
C TYR A 146 -4.48 -12.59 7.46
N ASP A 147 -5.71 -12.08 7.43
CA ASP A 147 -6.01 -10.78 6.86
C ASP A 147 -5.64 -9.68 7.87
N ILE A 148 -4.45 -9.12 7.70
CA ILE A 148 -3.94 -8.02 8.52
C ILE A 148 -4.17 -6.70 7.78
N TYR A 149 -4.51 -5.66 8.54
CA TYR A 149 -4.74 -4.32 8.01
C TYR A 149 -3.93 -3.33 8.84
N GLY A 150 -3.43 -2.27 8.22
CA GLY A 150 -2.85 -1.15 8.96
C GLY A 150 -3.17 0.17 8.29
N ILE A 151 -2.47 1.19 8.75
CA ILE A 151 -2.81 2.59 8.49
C ILE A 151 -1.83 3.10 7.46
N GLY A 152 -2.30 3.57 6.33
CA GLY A 152 -1.43 4.04 5.27
C GLY A 152 -2.27 4.50 4.10
N GLU A 153 -1.66 5.24 3.18
CA GLU A 153 -2.38 5.75 2.01
C GLU A 153 -3.17 4.63 1.33
N GLY A 154 -4.49 4.82 1.24
CA GLY A 154 -5.40 3.84 0.69
C GLY A 154 -5.77 4.23 -0.73
N GLU A 155 -5.55 3.34 -1.69
CA GLU A 155 -5.93 3.57 -3.08
C GLU A 155 -7.46 3.64 -3.21
N VAL A 156 -7.94 4.74 -3.81
CA VAL A 156 -9.35 4.99 -4.11
C VAL A 156 -9.49 5.09 -5.62
N TYR A 157 -10.46 4.38 -6.18
CA TYR A 157 -10.68 4.32 -7.62
C TYR A 157 -12.11 4.65 -8.00
N VAL A 158 -12.25 5.19 -9.21
CA VAL A 158 -13.49 5.37 -9.94
C VAL A 158 -13.24 4.83 -11.35
N GLU A 159 -13.90 3.71 -11.66
CA GLU A 159 -13.67 2.92 -12.87
C GLU A 159 -14.96 2.83 -13.70
N LEU A 160 -14.80 2.99 -15.01
CA LEU A 160 -15.85 2.77 -16.00
C LEU A 160 -15.42 1.63 -16.93
N THR A 161 -16.24 0.58 -17.01
CA THR A 161 -15.92 -0.62 -17.80
C THR A 161 -17.09 -0.98 -18.72
N VAL A 162 -16.83 -1.09 -20.02
CA VAL A 162 -17.78 -1.69 -20.96
C VAL A 162 -17.62 -3.19 -20.95
N GLY A 163 -18.73 -3.90 -20.88
CA GLY A 163 -18.73 -5.36 -20.97
C GLY A 163 -20.07 -5.93 -21.39
N THR A 164 -20.22 -7.25 -21.23
CA THR A 164 -21.53 -7.92 -21.35
C THR A 164 -22.04 -8.33 -19.98
N THR A 165 -23.35 -8.55 -19.88
CA THR A 165 -23.99 -9.14 -18.71
C THR A 165 -24.96 -10.22 -19.14
N ARG A 166 -25.08 -11.29 -18.35
CA ARG A 166 -26.02 -12.40 -18.58
C ARG A 166 -27.24 -12.34 -17.67
N ASP A 167 -27.03 -11.91 -16.43
CA ASP A 167 -28.06 -11.81 -15.38
C ASP A 167 -28.65 -10.39 -15.26
N GLY A 168 -28.05 -9.41 -15.94
CA GLY A 168 -28.42 -8.00 -15.88
C GLY A 168 -27.88 -7.27 -14.64
N THR A 169 -27.19 -7.96 -13.74
CA THR A 169 -26.72 -7.44 -12.44
C THR A 169 -25.22 -7.49 -12.26
N THR A 170 -24.51 -8.39 -12.94
CA THR A 170 -23.05 -8.53 -12.87
C THR A 170 -22.43 -8.56 -14.25
N LEU A 171 -21.20 -8.04 -14.35
CA LEU A 171 -20.42 -8.10 -15.57
C LEU A 171 -19.96 -9.55 -15.83
N GLU A 172 -20.23 -10.08 -17.01
CA GLU A 172 -19.80 -11.42 -17.43
C GLU A 172 -18.46 -11.38 -18.16
N THR A 173 -18.30 -10.43 -19.10
CA THR A 173 -17.06 -10.26 -19.86
C THR A 173 -16.66 -8.80 -19.94
N ILE A 174 -15.37 -8.53 -19.80
CA ILE A 174 -14.79 -7.19 -19.96
C ILE A 174 -14.47 -6.98 -21.44
N ILE A 175 -15.01 -5.91 -22.01
CA ILE A 175 -14.78 -5.50 -23.40
C ILE A 175 -13.90 -4.27 -23.47
N GLN A 176 -14.03 -3.34 -22.54
CA GLN A 176 -13.19 -2.15 -22.56
C GLN A 176 -13.12 -1.59 -21.16
N LYS A 177 -11.92 -1.29 -20.68
CA LYS A 177 -11.74 -0.40 -19.53
C LYS A 177 -11.51 1.01 -20.08
N LEU A 178 -12.28 1.98 -19.60
CA LEU A 178 -12.06 3.37 -20.00
C LEU A 178 -10.82 3.87 -19.29
N GLU A 179 -9.86 4.34 -20.07
CA GLU A 179 -8.60 4.89 -19.58
C GLU A 179 -8.56 6.42 -19.76
N PRO A 180 -7.84 7.14 -18.87
CA PRO A 180 -7.24 6.63 -17.64
C PRO A 180 -8.29 6.34 -16.56
N ALA A 181 -8.15 5.23 -15.83
CA ALA A 181 -8.91 5.02 -14.61
C ALA A 181 -8.64 6.15 -13.60
N MET A 182 -9.67 6.67 -12.94
CA MET A 182 -9.50 7.71 -11.93
C MET A 182 -9.05 7.07 -10.62
N THR A 183 -7.77 7.17 -10.33
CA THR A 183 -7.17 6.66 -9.10
C THR A 183 -6.52 7.79 -8.30
N PHE A 184 -6.75 7.81 -6.99
CA PHE A 184 -6.16 8.76 -6.04
C PHE A 184 -5.96 8.07 -4.68
N PHE A 185 -5.36 8.78 -3.72
CA PHE A 185 -5.01 8.22 -2.41
C PHE A 185 -5.80 8.87 -1.28
N SER A 186 -6.47 8.08 -0.45
CA SER A 186 -6.99 8.50 0.85
C SER A 186 -5.86 8.64 1.86
N THR A 187 -5.89 9.67 2.70
CA THR A 187 -4.88 9.94 3.74
C THR A 187 -5.47 10.69 4.94
N THR A 188 -4.65 10.97 5.96
CA THR A 188 -4.98 11.87 7.08
C THR A 188 -3.82 12.82 7.33
N GLU A 189 -4.06 13.95 8.02
CA GLU A 189 -2.99 14.87 8.45
C GLU A 189 -1.86 14.11 9.18
N LYS A 190 -2.22 13.20 10.10
CA LYS A 190 -1.23 12.39 10.84
C LYS A 190 -0.34 11.51 9.97
N ILE A 191 -0.89 10.97 8.87
CA ILE A 191 -0.09 10.16 7.93
C ILE A 191 0.87 11.08 7.17
N GLN A 192 0.41 12.25 6.72
CA GLN A 192 1.25 13.21 6.01
C GLN A 192 2.34 13.81 6.91
N ASP A 193 2.01 14.11 8.17
CA ASP A 193 2.95 14.58 9.18
C ASP A 193 4.03 13.52 9.43
N ALA A 194 3.64 12.25 9.63
CA ALA A 194 4.58 11.15 9.82
C ALA A 194 5.48 10.94 8.60
N GLN A 195 4.94 10.98 7.38
CA GLN A 195 5.75 10.90 6.17
C GLN A 195 6.77 12.04 6.06
N SER A 196 6.35 13.26 6.40
CA SER A 196 7.23 14.44 6.38
C SER A 196 8.35 14.33 7.43
N GLU A 197 8.02 13.87 8.64
CA GLU A 197 8.97 13.64 9.72
C GLU A 197 9.97 12.53 9.38
N ILE A 198 9.49 11.44 8.76
CA ILE A 198 10.35 10.36 8.26
C ILE A 198 11.37 10.91 7.28
N GLU A 199 10.94 11.57 6.20
CA GLU A 199 11.89 12.06 5.19
C GLU A 199 12.87 13.08 5.77
N GLN A 200 12.40 14.01 6.61
CA GLN A 200 13.29 14.96 7.27
C GLN A 200 14.37 14.25 8.10
N ASN A 201 13.99 13.28 8.92
CA ASN A 201 14.92 12.54 9.77
C ASN A 201 15.92 11.71 8.95
N LEU A 202 15.45 11.08 7.86
CA LEU A 202 16.31 10.30 6.97
C LEU A 202 17.30 11.21 6.22
N GLU A 203 16.85 12.35 5.67
CA GLU A 203 17.73 13.32 4.99
C GLU A 203 18.80 13.90 5.93
N GLU A 204 18.42 14.28 7.16
CA GLU A 204 19.35 14.80 8.15
C GLU A 204 20.41 13.76 8.54
N ALA A 205 20.01 12.51 8.69
CA ALA A 205 20.90 11.41 9.02
C ALA A 205 21.83 11.07 7.85
N GLN A 206 21.30 10.97 6.63
CA GLN A 206 22.06 10.76 5.40
C GLN A 206 23.15 11.82 5.23
N GLY A 207 22.85 13.09 5.55
CA GLY A 207 23.82 14.18 5.53
C GLY A 207 24.99 14.02 6.52
N LYS A 208 24.83 13.21 7.57
CA LYS A 208 25.85 12.98 8.62
C LYS A 208 26.68 11.72 8.37
N ILE A 209 26.02 10.61 8.05
CA ILE A 209 26.66 9.28 7.98
C ILE A 209 26.71 8.67 6.57
N GLY A 210 26.12 9.34 5.56
CA GLY A 210 25.98 8.82 4.20
C GLY A 210 24.77 7.91 4.02
N GLU A 211 24.50 7.52 2.78
CA GLU A 211 23.37 6.67 2.40
C GLU A 211 23.49 5.25 2.95
N THR A 212 22.38 4.70 3.44
CA THR A 212 22.31 3.33 3.97
C THR A 212 21.03 2.60 3.53
N ASP A 213 21.10 1.28 3.44
CA ASP A 213 19.93 0.42 3.11
C ASP A 213 18.79 0.53 4.15
N LEU A 214 19.07 1.05 5.35
CA LEU A 214 18.10 1.22 6.43
C LEU A 214 17.06 2.31 6.13
N GLU A 215 17.43 3.31 5.34
CA GLU A 215 16.51 4.37 4.94
C GLU A 215 15.38 3.79 4.08
N GLU A 216 15.72 2.86 3.18
CA GLU A 216 14.75 2.14 2.35
C GLU A 216 13.85 1.23 3.20
N ASP A 217 14.39 0.54 4.20
CA ASP A 217 13.61 -0.29 5.11
C ASP A 217 12.60 0.53 5.96
N ILE A 218 12.98 1.73 6.42
CA ILE A 218 12.10 2.63 7.18
C ILE A 218 10.98 3.17 6.28
N ARG A 219 11.31 3.58 5.04
CA ARG A 219 10.30 4.01 4.06
C ARG A 219 9.34 2.88 3.73
N ARG A 220 9.86 1.68 3.45
CA ARG A 220 9.06 0.49 3.16
C ARG A 220 8.10 0.18 4.30
N LEU A 221 8.51 0.30 5.55
CA LEU A 221 7.64 0.11 6.70
C LEU A 221 6.46 1.12 6.72
N ALA A 222 6.72 2.39 6.39
CA ALA A 222 5.66 3.39 6.27
C ALA A 222 4.69 3.05 5.13
N GLU A 223 5.23 2.69 3.97
CA GLU A 223 4.48 2.28 2.78
C GLU A 223 3.65 1.03 3.03
N GLU A 224 4.15 0.07 3.80
CA GLU A 224 3.46 -1.17 4.15
C GLU A 224 2.29 -0.95 5.11
N GLY A 225 2.12 0.25 5.66
CA GLY A 225 0.98 0.62 6.50
C GLY A 225 1.30 0.76 7.99
N HIS A 226 2.57 1.09 8.29
CA HIS A 226 3.05 1.35 9.65
C HIS A 226 3.75 2.72 9.79
N PRO A 227 3.15 3.84 9.32
CA PRO A 227 3.78 5.15 9.27
C PRO A 227 4.17 5.68 10.66
N GLY A 228 3.37 5.42 11.70
CA GLY A 228 3.72 5.84 13.07
C GLY A 228 4.99 5.14 13.60
N TRP A 229 5.15 3.85 13.27
CA TRP A 229 6.33 3.09 13.66
C TRP A 229 7.56 3.49 12.84
N ALA A 230 7.38 3.72 11.55
CA ALA A 230 8.43 4.26 10.69
C ALA A 230 8.89 5.65 11.18
N SER A 231 7.99 6.51 11.66
CA SER A 231 8.35 7.82 12.24
C SER A 231 9.23 7.68 13.48
N VAL A 232 8.86 6.82 14.43
CA VAL A 232 9.68 6.56 15.63
C VAL A 232 11.05 5.98 15.26
N LEU A 233 11.10 5.09 14.27
CA LEU A 233 12.35 4.52 13.79
C LEU A 233 13.24 5.55 13.09
N SER A 234 12.66 6.47 12.32
CA SER A 234 13.40 7.54 11.65
C SER A 234 14.00 8.51 12.67
N GLU A 235 13.26 8.86 13.73
CA GLU A 235 13.75 9.70 14.82
C GLU A 235 14.97 9.07 15.48
N HIS A 236 14.86 7.80 15.89
CA HIS A 236 15.99 7.07 16.47
C HIS A 236 17.17 6.91 15.50
N TYR A 237 16.90 6.71 14.21
CA TYR A 237 17.93 6.66 13.17
C TYR A 237 18.70 8.00 13.11
N ASN A 238 17.99 9.12 13.12
CA ASN A 238 18.59 10.46 13.14
C ASN A 238 19.38 10.74 14.42
N GLU A 239 18.84 10.41 15.60
CA GLU A 239 19.54 10.57 16.89
C GLU A 239 20.85 9.79 16.95
N LEU A 240 20.85 8.56 16.43
CA LEU A 240 22.03 7.69 16.40
C LEU A 240 23.06 8.14 15.38
N SER A 241 22.64 8.74 14.26
CA SER A 241 23.54 9.27 13.24
C SER A 241 24.49 10.35 13.79
N VAL A 242 24.05 11.12 14.80
CA VAL A 242 24.86 12.17 15.45
C VAL A 242 25.98 11.59 16.32
N GLN A 243 25.80 10.36 16.82
CA GLN A 243 26.72 9.71 17.76
C GLN A 243 27.70 8.76 17.07
N ALA A 244 27.55 8.51 15.76
CA ALA A 244 28.32 7.54 15.02
C ALA A 244 29.40 8.20 14.15
N GLU A 245 30.67 7.80 14.31
CA GLU A 245 31.69 7.98 13.27
C GLU A 245 31.51 6.91 12.17
N PRO A 246 31.65 7.24 10.88
CA PRO A 246 31.52 6.26 9.80
C PRO A 246 32.70 5.26 9.83
N PRO A 247 32.48 3.94 9.63
CA PRO A 247 31.24 3.25 9.23
C PRO A 247 30.45 2.63 10.43
N PRO A 248 29.10 2.65 10.45
CA PRO A 248 28.39 2.35 11.68
C PRO A 248 27.73 0.95 11.66
N LEU A 249 28.52 -0.12 11.81
CA LEU A 249 28.01 -1.48 12.11
C LEU A 249 27.07 -1.50 13.35
N MET A 250 27.22 -0.53 14.24
CA MET A 250 26.36 -0.32 15.41
C MET A 250 24.95 0.17 15.06
N LEU A 251 24.79 1.01 14.04
CA LEU A 251 23.47 1.49 13.62
C LEU A 251 22.62 0.32 13.13
N TYR A 252 23.19 -0.53 12.28
CA TYR A 252 22.52 -1.74 11.78
C TYR A 252 22.10 -2.69 12.91
N ALA A 253 22.93 -2.87 13.93
CA ALA A 253 22.59 -3.72 15.07
C ALA A 253 21.48 -3.12 15.95
N MET A 254 21.52 -1.81 16.22
CA MET A 254 20.49 -1.12 17.01
C MET A 254 19.15 -1.07 16.27
N LEU A 255 19.15 -0.76 14.98
CA LEU A 255 17.93 -0.70 14.18
C LEU A 255 17.35 -2.08 13.90
N SER A 256 18.15 -3.13 13.67
CA SER A 256 17.61 -4.50 13.57
C SER A 256 16.88 -4.94 14.85
N ILE A 257 17.33 -4.42 15.99
CA ILE A 257 16.74 -4.68 17.30
C ILE A 257 15.47 -3.85 17.51
N LEU A 258 15.50 -2.56 17.18
CA LEU A 258 14.34 -1.67 17.22
C LEU A 258 13.26 -2.11 16.23
N LEU A 259 13.62 -2.50 15.02
CA LEU A 259 12.69 -3.04 14.01
C LEU A 259 12.03 -4.33 14.50
N GLY A 260 12.79 -5.25 15.09
CA GLY A 260 12.24 -6.46 15.71
C GLY A 260 11.31 -6.17 16.90
N LEU A 261 11.58 -5.11 17.65
CA LEU A 261 10.75 -4.65 18.78
C LEU A 261 9.47 -3.96 18.31
N VAL A 262 9.57 -3.16 17.26
CA VAL A 262 8.48 -2.43 16.62
C VAL A 262 7.51 -3.40 15.95
N LEU A 263 8.00 -4.40 15.21
CA LEU A 263 7.17 -5.46 14.64
C LEU A 263 6.46 -6.27 15.74
N GLY A 264 7.17 -6.58 16.84
CA GLY A 264 6.59 -7.22 18.01
C GLY A 264 5.53 -6.38 18.73
N ALA A 265 5.72 -5.06 18.83
CA ALA A 265 4.79 -4.14 19.49
C ALA A 265 3.59 -3.77 18.60
N ALA A 266 3.79 -3.62 17.29
CA ALA A 266 2.74 -3.43 16.29
C ALA A 266 1.75 -4.60 16.29
N PHE A 267 2.26 -5.82 16.39
CA PHE A 267 1.48 -7.04 16.56
C PHE A 267 0.58 -6.98 17.82
N VAL A 268 1.12 -6.53 18.96
CA VAL A 268 0.39 -6.46 20.24
C VAL A 268 -0.66 -5.34 20.26
N TYR A 269 -0.32 -4.15 19.76
CA TYR A 269 -1.22 -2.98 19.77
C TYR A 269 -2.42 -3.17 18.84
N PHE A 270 -2.22 -3.77 17.65
CA PHE A 270 -3.30 -4.05 16.72
C PHE A 270 -4.27 -5.12 17.27
N TYR A 271 -3.74 -6.11 17.99
CA TYR A 271 -4.56 -7.20 18.56
C TYR A 271 -5.37 -6.78 19.79
N LEU A 272 -4.88 -5.84 20.60
CA LEU A 272 -5.61 -5.29 21.76
C LEU A 272 -6.66 -4.23 21.38
N SER A 273 -6.44 -3.45 20.32
CA SER A 273 -7.29 -2.29 19.99
C SER A 273 -8.61 -2.66 19.28
N ARG A 274 -8.75 -3.89 18.77
CA ARG A 274 -10.04 -4.45 18.32
C ARG A 274 -10.47 -5.58 19.25
N GLY A 275 -11.39 -5.28 20.17
CA GLY A 275 -12.02 -6.23 21.10
C GLY A 275 -12.72 -7.41 20.43
N ALA A 276 -11.96 -8.39 19.96
CA ALA A 276 -12.44 -9.67 19.45
C ALA A 276 -12.29 -10.74 20.54
N GLY A 277 -13.11 -10.62 21.58
CA GLY A 277 -13.25 -11.60 22.67
C GLY A 277 -13.89 -12.93 22.26
N LYS A 278 -13.65 -13.45 21.06
CA LYS A 278 -14.12 -14.78 20.66
C LYS A 278 -13.02 -15.56 19.93
N GLY A 279 -12.29 -16.36 20.72
CA GLY A 279 -11.61 -17.55 20.20
C GLY A 279 -10.10 -17.60 20.36
N VAL A 280 -9.45 -16.56 20.89
CA VAL A 280 -7.99 -16.52 20.98
C VAL A 280 -7.52 -16.88 22.37
N ASP A 281 -6.63 -17.87 22.45
CA ASP A 281 -6.06 -18.35 23.71
C ASP A 281 -5.04 -17.33 24.24
N VAL A 282 -5.50 -16.47 25.15
CA VAL A 282 -4.72 -15.44 25.85
C VAL A 282 -3.46 -16.02 26.50
N SER A 283 -3.44 -17.32 26.81
CA SER A 283 -2.27 -17.99 27.37
C SER A 283 -1.14 -18.19 26.35
N GLN A 284 -1.46 -18.38 25.08
CA GLN A 284 -0.49 -18.53 23.99
C GLN A 284 0.17 -17.18 23.67
N ILE A 285 -0.61 -16.10 23.66
CA ILE A 285 -0.12 -14.72 23.46
C ILE A 285 0.84 -14.31 24.59
N SER A 286 0.48 -14.60 25.85
CA SER A 286 1.36 -14.35 27.00
C SER A 286 2.64 -15.18 26.92
N ALA A 287 2.59 -16.41 26.39
CA ALA A 287 3.76 -17.25 26.20
C ALA A 287 4.69 -16.71 25.09
N GLU A 288 4.13 -16.24 23.97
CA GLU A 288 4.90 -15.67 22.85
C GLU A 288 5.52 -14.30 23.20
N LEU A 289 4.81 -13.46 23.96
CA LEU A 289 5.36 -12.22 24.54
C LEU A 289 6.52 -12.50 25.52
N ASN A 290 6.37 -13.52 26.35
CA ASN A 290 7.40 -13.91 27.32
C ASN A 290 8.61 -14.58 26.62
N ASP A 291 8.38 -15.34 25.54
CA ASP A 291 9.43 -15.87 24.67
C ASP A 291 10.19 -14.74 23.95
N THR A 292 9.47 -13.77 23.40
CA THR A 292 10.07 -12.58 22.75
C THR A 292 10.90 -11.76 23.74
N SER A 293 10.39 -11.52 24.95
CA SER A 293 11.15 -10.89 26.04
C SER A 293 12.39 -11.71 26.43
N GLY A 294 12.27 -13.04 26.51
CA GLY A 294 13.39 -13.95 26.79
C GLY A 294 14.47 -13.92 25.71
N ARG A 295 14.08 -13.89 24.43
CA ARG A 295 15.01 -13.75 23.29
C ARG A 295 15.68 -12.36 23.27
N LEU A 296 14.97 -11.32 23.72
CA LEU A 296 15.53 -9.98 23.90
C LEU A 296 16.58 -9.96 25.02
N GLU A 297 16.32 -10.65 26.13
CA GLU A 297 17.23 -10.80 27.26
C GLU A 297 18.48 -11.63 26.86
N GLU A 298 18.30 -12.68 26.06
CA GLU A 298 19.38 -13.48 25.48
C GLU A 298 20.28 -12.65 24.54
N LYS A 299 19.68 -11.84 23.65
CA LYS A 299 20.42 -10.91 22.79
C LYS A 299 21.12 -9.81 23.59
N SER A 300 20.48 -9.28 24.63
CA SER A 300 21.09 -8.33 25.59
C SER A 300 22.29 -8.94 26.31
N SER A 301 22.21 -10.22 26.72
CA SER A 301 23.33 -10.94 27.34
C SER A 301 24.50 -11.18 26.36
N SER A 302 24.18 -11.42 25.09
CA SER A 302 25.16 -11.59 24.01
C SER A 302 25.89 -10.27 23.73
N LEU A 303 25.16 -9.14 23.72
CA LEU A 303 25.73 -7.80 23.63
C LEU A 303 26.63 -7.47 24.83
N ASN A 304 26.28 -7.90 26.04
CA ASN A 304 27.14 -7.75 27.22
C ASN A 304 28.45 -8.54 27.07
N THR A 305 28.38 -9.74 26.51
CA THR A 305 29.56 -10.58 26.24
C THR A 305 30.45 -9.95 25.16
N LEU A 306 29.85 -9.33 24.13
CA LEU A 306 30.57 -8.63 23.07
C LEU A 306 31.21 -7.33 23.59
N SER A 307 30.45 -6.54 24.35
CA SER A 307 30.90 -5.30 24.99
C SER A 307 32.08 -5.55 25.92
N THR A 308 32.00 -6.58 26.77
CA THR A 308 33.11 -6.91 27.69
C THR A 308 34.36 -7.40 26.95
N LYS A 309 34.21 -8.08 25.81
CA LYS A 309 35.34 -8.44 24.94
C LYS A 309 35.96 -7.21 24.28
N PHE A 310 35.14 -6.27 23.80
CA PHE A 310 35.60 -5.05 23.16
C PHE A 310 36.18 -4.02 24.14
N ALA A 311 35.65 -3.93 25.37
CA ALA A 311 36.19 -3.09 26.44
C ALA A 311 37.59 -3.52 26.88
N ARG A 312 37.92 -4.80 26.68
CA ARG A 312 39.24 -5.39 26.97
C ARG A 312 40.19 -5.35 25.78
N SER A 313 39.75 -4.82 24.65
CA SER A 313 40.61 -4.66 23.47
C SER A 313 41.55 -3.47 23.65
N GLU A 314 42.79 -3.58 23.16
CA GLU A 314 43.74 -2.46 23.10
C GLU A 314 43.33 -1.40 22.06
N ASP A 315 42.43 -1.77 21.15
CA ASP A 315 41.89 -0.94 20.09
C ASP A 315 40.91 0.10 20.67
N GLU A 316 41.17 1.39 20.42
CA GLU A 316 40.40 2.50 20.93
C GLU A 316 38.99 2.56 20.32
N GLU A 317 38.84 2.21 19.04
CA GLU A 317 37.53 2.07 18.40
C GLU A 317 36.69 0.97 19.07
N LYS A 318 37.30 -0.19 19.36
CA LYS A 318 36.60 -1.28 20.06
C LYS A 318 36.19 -0.88 21.47
N ARG A 319 37.00 -0.10 22.18
CA ARG A 319 36.63 0.43 23.50
C ARG A 319 35.49 1.45 23.42
N ASN A 320 35.41 2.24 22.35
CA ASN A 320 34.30 3.15 22.11
C ASN A 320 33.01 2.38 21.78
N VAL A 321 33.10 1.39 20.90
CA VAL A 321 32.02 0.43 20.60
C VAL A 321 31.54 -0.27 21.88
N ALA A 322 32.43 -0.62 22.80
CA ALA A 322 32.04 -1.24 24.06
C ALA A 322 31.19 -0.34 24.96
N ARG A 323 31.47 0.97 24.99
CA ARG A 323 30.68 1.96 25.76
C ARG A 323 29.30 2.16 25.16
N GLU A 324 29.22 2.20 23.84
CA GLU A 324 27.95 2.32 23.12
C GLU A 324 27.10 1.04 23.25
N LEU A 325 27.71 -0.15 23.19
CA LEU A 325 27.03 -1.42 23.47
C LEU A 325 26.45 -1.50 24.90
N ILE A 326 27.04 -0.80 25.87
CA ILE A 326 26.50 -0.71 27.24
C ILE A 326 25.24 0.15 27.29
N LYS A 327 25.19 1.24 26.51
CA LYS A 327 23.98 2.08 26.40
C LYS A 327 22.85 1.34 25.68
N ILE A 328 23.16 0.62 24.60
CA ILE A 328 22.19 -0.25 23.87
C ILE A 328 21.58 -1.28 24.81
N ARG A 329 22.41 -1.92 25.64
CA ARG A 329 21.97 -2.89 26.64
C ARG A 329 20.96 -2.28 27.62
N ALA A 330 21.19 -1.03 28.05
CA ALA A 330 20.30 -0.35 28.97
C ALA A 330 18.91 -0.13 28.34
N GLY A 331 18.86 0.41 27.11
CA GLY A 331 17.60 0.59 26.37
C GLY A 331 16.86 -0.73 26.09
N LEU A 332 17.60 -1.78 25.71
CA LEU A 332 17.03 -3.13 25.53
C LEU A 332 16.43 -3.73 26.81
N SER A 333 17.05 -3.46 27.95
CA SER A 333 16.55 -3.96 29.24
C SER A 333 15.29 -3.23 29.67
N GLU A 334 15.21 -1.93 29.38
CA GLU A 334 14.01 -1.11 29.61
C GLU A 334 12.84 -1.58 28.73
N ILE A 335 13.08 -1.78 27.43
CA ILE A 335 12.06 -2.25 26.50
C ILE A 335 11.60 -3.68 26.82
N SER A 336 12.52 -4.58 27.23
CA SER A 336 12.12 -5.92 27.70
C SER A 336 11.20 -5.84 28.93
N ASN A 337 11.48 -4.91 29.84
CA ASN A 337 10.68 -4.71 31.04
C ASN A 337 9.29 -4.11 30.71
N ASP A 338 9.21 -3.24 29.71
CA ASP A 338 7.94 -2.71 29.22
C ASP A 338 7.09 -3.80 28.55
N ILE A 339 7.68 -4.64 27.69
CA ILE A 339 7.02 -5.80 27.09
C ILE A 339 6.50 -6.75 28.17
N ARG A 340 7.30 -7.01 29.21
CA ARG A 340 6.91 -7.87 30.35
C ARG A 340 5.77 -7.26 31.15
N THR A 341 5.81 -5.96 31.39
CA THR A 341 4.74 -5.20 32.05
C THR A 341 3.43 -5.24 31.24
N ILE A 342 3.52 -5.17 29.91
CA ILE A 342 2.38 -5.32 29.01
C ILE A 342 1.84 -6.77 29.07
N ALA A 343 2.70 -7.78 29.01
CA ALA A 343 2.31 -9.19 29.13
C ALA A 343 1.62 -9.49 30.48
N ASP A 344 2.13 -8.94 31.58
CA ASP A 344 1.56 -9.09 32.92
C ASP A 344 0.21 -8.36 33.06
N LYS A 345 0.07 -7.17 32.47
CA LYS A 345 -1.22 -6.46 32.40
C LYS A 345 -2.27 -7.24 31.61
N ILE A 346 -1.89 -7.86 30.50
CA ILE A 346 -2.77 -8.74 29.70
C ILE A 346 -3.23 -9.95 30.52
N LYS A 347 -2.33 -10.55 31.31
CA LYS A 347 -2.65 -11.70 32.19
C LYS A 347 -3.52 -11.32 33.40
N GLY A 348 -3.39 -10.09 33.91
CA GLY A 348 -4.13 -9.56 35.04
C GLY A 348 -5.52 -8.98 34.71
N SER A 349 -5.82 -8.72 33.44
CA SER A 349 -7.07 -8.13 32.94
C SER A 349 -8.29 -9.07 32.97
N ARG A 350 -8.35 -10.02 33.90
CA ARG A 350 -9.51 -10.93 34.06
C ARG A 350 -10.74 -10.24 34.62
#